data_AF-A0A674NS50-F1
#
_entry.id   AF-A0A674NS50-F1
#
_cell.length_a   1.000
_cell.length_b   1.000
_cell.length_c   1.000
_cell.angle_alpha   90.00
_cell.angle_beta   90.00
_cell.angle_gamma   90.00
#
_symmetry.space_group_name_H-M   'P 1'
#
loop_
_entity.id
_entity.type
_entity.pdbx_description
1 polymer ?
#
loop_
_entity_poly.entity_id
_entity_poly.type
_entity_poly.pdbx_seq_one_letter_code
_entity_poly.pdbx_strand_id
1 'polypeptide(L)'
;MLGMCRGRRKFLVASLALLFIPALTWLYLSVGSFQVKPLTLSPLELQSSTLVGRGGEREALELRVRAVEEENQALRRELSRPPRSPSARLPSGGHHANQSRTHSEEGTGDSEGQKAAVVRNGSDCVQQPAVDKCETIHVAIVCAGYNASRDVVTLVKSVLFHRRNPLHFHFITDSIAQHILSSLFHTWMVPAVKVNFYDADELKSEVSWIPNKHYSGIYGLMKLVLTKTLPSDLQRVIVLDTDITFATDIAELWAVFHKFRGQQVLGLVENQSDWYLGNLWKNHRPWPALGRGFNTGVILLLLDRLRKLRWEQMWRLTAERELMSMLSTSLADQDIFNAVIKQNPFLVHQLPCFWNVQLSDHTRSEKCYKDVSDLKVIHWNSPKKLRVKNKHVEFFRNLYLTFLEYDGNLLRRELFGCPSETDHNSENASDVGGPAVPPLRSRLRRADEPRQRWLPHRLQRGSVLPRKPAAQCGHAAGQHSIHVSVRHRLPAHVRPLRIPQVRHSPVASAPRKPSQDF
;
A
#
# COMPACT_ATOMS: atom_id res chain seq x y z
N MET A 1 -42.62 -61.11 21.58
CA MET A 1 -41.24 -61.38 21.09
C MET A 1 -40.50 -60.07 20.77
N LEU A 2 -39.97 -59.35 21.75
CA LEU A 2 -39.14 -58.14 21.51
C LEU A 2 -37.96 -57.97 22.49
N GLY A 3 -37.74 -58.91 23.42
CA GLY A 3 -36.64 -58.88 24.39
C GLY A 3 -35.33 -59.51 23.92
N MET A 4 -35.36 -60.46 22.96
CA MET A 4 -34.19 -61.28 22.60
C MET A 4 -33.24 -60.63 21.57
N CYS A 5 -33.63 -59.53 20.92
CA CYS A 5 -32.79 -58.87 19.91
C CYS A 5 -31.87 -57.76 20.46
N ARG A 6 -32.06 -57.32 21.72
CA ARG A 6 -31.25 -56.25 22.33
C ARG A 6 -29.92 -56.74 22.92
N GLY A 7 -29.87 -57.98 23.43
CA GLY A 7 -28.64 -58.57 23.98
C GLY A 7 -27.60 -58.91 22.90
N ARG A 8 -28.05 -59.46 21.76
CA ARG A 8 -27.17 -59.83 20.64
C ARG A 8 -26.49 -58.65 19.96
N ARG A 9 -27.16 -57.48 19.85
CA ARG A 9 -26.54 -56.26 19.30
C ARG A 9 -25.46 -55.69 20.22
N LYS A 10 -25.64 -55.73 21.54
CA LYS A 10 -24.63 -55.27 22.50
C LYS A 10 -23.41 -56.20 22.52
N PHE A 11 -23.62 -57.51 22.39
CA PHE A 11 -22.54 -58.48 22.24
C PHE A 11 -21.76 -58.30 20.93
N LEU A 12 -22.45 -58.09 19.80
CA LEU A 12 -21.80 -57.84 18.51
C LEU A 12 -20.95 -56.55 18.50
N VAL A 13 -21.46 -55.47 19.11
CA VAL A 13 -20.72 -54.21 19.21
C VAL A 13 -19.52 -54.34 20.14
N ALA A 14 -19.64 -55.06 21.26
CA ALA A 14 -18.53 -55.32 22.18
C ALA A 14 -17.46 -56.22 21.53
N SER A 15 -17.86 -57.26 20.79
CA SER A 15 -16.94 -58.13 20.05
C SER A 15 -16.24 -57.40 18.90
N LEU A 16 -16.93 -56.50 18.19
CA LEU A 16 -16.31 -55.65 17.17
C LEU A 16 -15.34 -54.64 17.79
N ALA A 17 -15.67 -54.03 18.93
CA ALA A 17 -14.76 -53.12 19.63
C ALA A 17 -13.47 -53.83 20.11
N LEU A 18 -13.59 -55.06 20.63
CA LEU A 18 -12.44 -55.87 21.06
C LEU A 18 -11.52 -56.30 19.91
N LEU A 19 -12.00 -56.35 18.67
CA LEU A 19 -11.20 -56.68 17.49
C LEU A 19 -10.62 -55.45 16.79
N PHE A 20 -11.41 -54.38 16.65
CA PHE A 20 -11.02 -53.20 15.90
C PHE A 20 -10.11 -52.25 16.68
N ILE A 21 -10.27 -52.15 18.01
CA ILE A 21 -9.42 -51.27 18.82
C ILE A 21 -7.96 -51.74 18.80
N PRO A 22 -7.64 -53.03 19.06
CA PRO A 22 -6.26 -53.52 18.98
C PRO A 22 -5.66 -53.36 17.58
N ALA A 23 -6.44 -53.62 16.52
CA ALA A 23 -6.00 -53.49 15.14
C ALA A 23 -5.69 -52.03 14.77
N LEU A 24 -6.50 -51.07 15.22
CA LEU A 24 -6.24 -49.63 15.02
C LEU A 24 -5.05 -49.14 15.85
N THR A 25 -4.88 -49.60 17.09
CA THR A 25 -3.67 -49.30 17.88
C THR A 25 -2.43 -49.94 17.28
N TRP A 26 -2.52 -51.15 16.72
CA TRP A 26 -1.40 -51.80 16.04
C TRP A 26 -1.04 -51.08 14.73
N LEU A 27 -2.03 -50.61 13.96
CA LEU A 27 -1.82 -49.77 12.78
C LEU A 27 -1.20 -48.41 13.15
N TYR A 28 -1.65 -47.79 14.24
CA TYR A 28 -1.09 -46.54 14.75
C TYR A 28 0.36 -46.70 15.23
N LEU A 29 0.67 -47.79 15.94
CA LEU A 29 2.03 -48.08 16.44
C LEU A 29 2.99 -48.56 15.33
N SER A 30 2.49 -49.22 14.30
CA SER A 30 3.28 -49.65 13.13
C SER A 30 3.56 -48.50 12.16
N VAL A 31 2.65 -47.54 12.00
CA VAL A 31 2.92 -46.29 11.28
C VAL A 31 3.85 -45.36 12.08
N GLY A 32 3.84 -45.46 13.42
CA GLY A 32 4.76 -44.75 14.32
C GLY A 32 6.21 -45.29 14.36
N SER A 33 6.50 -46.40 13.68
CA SER A 33 7.86 -47.00 13.61
C SER A 33 8.61 -46.67 12.32
N PHE A 34 8.32 -45.52 11.69
CA PHE A 34 9.25 -44.95 10.70
C PHE A 34 10.48 -44.42 11.41
N GLN A 35 11.44 -45.32 11.60
CA GLN A 35 12.83 -45.03 11.91
C GLN A 35 13.37 -44.09 10.83
N VAL A 36 13.46 -42.80 11.16
CA VAL A 36 14.24 -41.84 10.38
C VAL A 36 15.69 -42.34 10.44
N LYS A 37 16.22 -42.82 9.31
CA LYS A 37 17.64 -43.10 9.16
C LYS A 37 18.42 -41.85 9.61
N PRO A 38 19.35 -41.95 10.57
CA PRO A 38 20.28 -40.85 10.80
C PRO A 38 21.14 -40.74 9.53
N LEU A 39 21.06 -39.58 8.88
CA LEU A 39 22.06 -39.18 7.89
C LEU A 39 23.42 -39.19 8.59
N THR A 40 24.33 -39.98 8.04
CA THR A 40 25.72 -40.10 8.47
C THR A 40 26.38 -38.72 8.48
N LEU A 41 26.66 -38.20 9.67
CA LEU A 41 27.59 -37.10 9.89
C LEU A 41 29.01 -37.63 9.60
N SER A 42 29.60 -37.20 8.48
CA SER A 42 31.05 -37.16 8.36
C SER A 42 31.59 -36.05 9.28
N PRO A 43 32.76 -36.24 9.91
CA PRO A 43 33.25 -35.33 10.93
C PRO A 43 33.76 -34.06 10.27
N LEU A 44 33.04 -32.95 10.45
CA LEU A 44 33.61 -31.63 10.21
C LEU A 44 34.49 -31.28 11.40
N GLU A 45 35.79 -31.25 11.12
CA GLU A 45 36.83 -30.78 12.02
C GLU A 45 36.50 -29.38 12.55
N LEU A 46 36.72 -29.27 13.86
CA LEU A 46 36.67 -28.06 14.64
C LEU A 46 37.78 -27.09 14.19
N GLN A 47 37.53 -26.22 13.20
CA GLN A 47 38.44 -25.11 12.91
C GLN A 47 37.72 -23.78 12.57
N SER A 48 37.93 -22.83 13.47
CA SER A 48 37.97 -21.37 13.26
C SER A 48 36.67 -20.65 12.87
N SER A 49 35.79 -20.48 13.86
CA SER A 49 34.66 -19.56 13.83
C SER A 49 35.13 -18.10 13.99
N THR A 50 35.52 -17.42 12.90
CA THR A 50 35.42 -15.94 12.85
C THR A 50 35.48 -15.30 11.45
N LEU A 51 35.85 -16.01 10.38
CA LEU A 51 36.05 -15.38 9.05
C LEU A 51 35.15 -15.90 7.91
N VAL A 52 34.38 -16.97 8.11
CA VAL A 52 33.57 -17.61 7.03
C VAL A 52 32.11 -17.13 6.98
N GLY A 53 31.57 -16.57 8.07
CA GLY A 53 30.14 -16.16 8.13
C GLY A 53 29.76 -15.03 7.16
N ARG A 54 30.68 -14.07 6.95
CA ARG A 54 30.38 -12.85 6.18
C ARG A 54 30.38 -13.06 4.66
N GLY A 55 31.07 -14.08 4.17
CA GLY A 55 31.09 -14.46 2.75
C GLY A 55 29.80 -15.15 2.33
N GLY A 56 29.35 -16.14 3.12
CA GLY A 56 28.12 -16.88 2.84
C GLY A 56 26.85 -16.03 2.95
N GLU A 57 26.78 -15.13 3.93
CA GLU A 57 25.65 -14.18 4.06
C GLU A 57 25.55 -13.23 2.86
N ARG A 58 26.70 -12.75 2.36
CA ARG A 58 26.74 -11.87 1.20
C ARG A 58 26.30 -12.59 -0.07
N GLU A 59 26.76 -13.81 -0.30
CA GLU A 59 26.36 -14.63 -1.45
C GLU A 59 24.86 -14.98 -1.41
N ALA A 60 24.33 -15.32 -0.23
CA ALA A 60 22.91 -15.55 -0.03
C ALA A 60 22.06 -14.30 -0.32
N LEU A 61 22.54 -13.12 0.10
CA LEU A 61 21.88 -11.85 -0.18
C LEU A 61 21.93 -11.52 -1.68
N GLU A 62 23.06 -11.73 -2.36
CA GLU A 62 23.20 -11.51 -3.81
C GLU A 62 22.27 -12.43 -4.63
N LEU A 63 22.18 -13.71 -4.28
CA LEU A 63 21.22 -14.64 -4.88
C LEU A 63 19.77 -14.19 -4.66
N ARG A 64 19.46 -13.69 -3.45
CA ARG A 64 18.12 -13.19 -3.14
C ARG A 64 17.78 -11.92 -3.91
N VAL A 65 18.73 -10.99 -4.06
CA VAL A 65 18.55 -9.79 -4.89
C VAL A 65 18.25 -10.18 -6.34
N ARG A 66 19.02 -11.13 -6.91
CA ARG A 66 18.76 -11.63 -8.27
C ARG A 66 17.35 -12.23 -8.39
N ALA A 67 16.91 -13.04 -7.43
CA ALA A 67 15.57 -13.60 -7.44
C ALA A 67 14.48 -12.51 -7.38
N VAL A 68 14.67 -11.47 -6.56
CA VAL A 68 13.75 -10.32 -6.49
C VAL A 68 13.71 -9.54 -7.80
N GLU A 69 14.85 -9.35 -8.46
CA GLU A 69 14.92 -8.71 -9.78
C GLU A 69 14.20 -9.52 -10.86
N GLU A 70 14.38 -10.84 -10.87
CA GLU A 70 13.66 -11.74 -11.77
C GLU A 70 12.15 -11.70 -11.53
N GLU A 71 11.71 -11.70 -10.26
CA GLU A 71 10.30 -11.53 -9.91
C GLU A 71 9.76 -10.16 -10.36
N ASN A 72 10.53 -9.09 -10.21
CA ASN A 72 10.16 -7.76 -10.73
C ASN A 72 10.02 -7.78 -12.26
N GLN A 73 10.96 -8.41 -12.98
CA GLN A 73 10.88 -8.55 -14.44
C GLN A 73 9.69 -9.39 -14.88
N ALA A 74 9.40 -10.49 -14.19
CA ALA A 74 8.25 -11.34 -14.46
C ALA A 74 6.94 -10.58 -14.25
N LEU A 75 6.84 -9.84 -13.14
CA LEU A 75 5.69 -9.00 -12.82
C LEU A 75 5.44 -7.96 -13.92
N ARG A 76 6.48 -7.28 -14.42
CA ARG A 76 6.36 -6.35 -15.55
C ARG A 76 5.77 -7.02 -16.78
N ARG A 77 6.32 -8.19 -17.17
CA ARG A 77 5.85 -8.93 -18.35
C ARG A 77 4.41 -9.41 -18.21
N GLU A 78 3.98 -9.77 -16.99
CA GLU A 78 2.60 -10.15 -16.73
C GLU A 78 1.66 -8.95 -16.84
N LEU A 79 2.03 -7.81 -16.25
CA LEU A 79 1.20 -6.61 -16.24
C LEU A 79 1.15 -5.91 -17.61
N SER A 80 2.21 -6.00 -18.42
CA SER A 80 2.25 -5.43 -19.77
C SER A 80 1.46 -6.25 -20.80
N ARG A 81 0.97 -7.44 -20.45
CA ARG A 81 0.17 -8.26 -21.37
C ARG A 81 -1.24 -7.67 -21.48
N PRO A 82 -1.74 -7.40 -22.69
CA PRO A 82 -3.13 -7.01 -22.86
C PRO A 82 -4.04 -8.11 -22.29
N PRO A 83 -5.17 -7.76 -21.66
CA PRO A 83 -6.07 -8.76 -21.09
C PRO A 83 -6.44 -9.79 -22.16
N ARG A 84 -6.23 -11.08 -21.86
CA ARG A 84 -6.69 -12.18 -22.73
C ARG A 84 -8.20 -12.05 -22.89
N SER A 85 -8.64 -11.52 -24.02
CA SER A 85 -10.03 -11.63 -24.46
C SER A 85 -10.38 -13.11 -24.58
N PRO A 86 -11.47 -13.60 -23.97
CA PRO A 86 -12.04 -14.88 -24.34
C PRO A 86 -12.41 -14.78 -25.83
N SER A 87 -11.93 -15.70 -26.65
CA SER A 87 -12.33 -15.83 -28.06
C SER A 87 -13.83 -16.04 -28.16
N ALA A 88 -14.60 -14.96 -28.26
CA ALA A 88 -15.96 -14.98 -28.75
C ALA A 88 -15.89 -14.73 -30.26
N ARG A 89 -16.06 -15.81 -31.03
CA ARG A 89 -16.45 -15.71 -32.44
C ARG A 89 -17.79 -14.98 -32.48
N LEU A 90 -17.84 -13.82 -33.11
CA LEU A 90 -19.10 -13.17 -33.49
C LEU A 90 -18.98 -12.75 -34.96
N PRO A 91 -19.95 -13.15 -35.82
CA PRO A 91 -19.97 -12.73 -37.20
C PRO A 91 -20.48 -11.28 -37.32
N SER A 92 -19.98 -10.64 -38.37
CA SER A 92 -20.24 -9.29 -38.86
C SER A 92 -21.73 -8.89 -38.88
N GLY A 93 -22.02 -7.64 -38.51
CA GLY A 93 -23.35 -7.04 -38.69
C GLY A 93 -23.42 -5.55 -38.37
N GLY A 94 -23.42 -4.71 -39.41
CA GLY A 94 -24.27 -3.52 -39.52
C GLY A 94 -23.81 -2.20 -38.89
N HIS A 95 -23.07 -1.38 -39.65
CA HIS A 95 -23.06 0.08 -39.49
C HIS A 95 -24.23 0.69 -40.27
N HIS A 96 -25.09 1.46 -39.60
CA HIS A 96 -25.91 2.49 -40.23
C HIS A 96 -25.28 3.86 -39.96
N ALA A 97 -24.81 4.51 -41.03
CA ALA A 97 -24.52 5.93 -41.09
C ALA A 97 -25.73 6.63 -41.71
N ASN A 98 -26.13 7.79 -41.18
CA ASN A 98 -27.05 8.69 -41.84
C ASN A 98 -26.40 10.06 -42.03
N GLN A 99 -26.55 10.59 -43.24
CA GLN A 99 -25.94 11.79 -43.77
C GLN A 99 -26.62 13.07 -43.27
N SER A 100 -25.79 14.10 -43.19
CA SER A 100 -26.05 15.51 -42.99
C SER A 100 -26.99 16.15 -44.01
N ARG A 101 -27.80 17.12 -43.55
CA ARG A 101 -28.28 18.25 -44.34
C ARG A 101 -27.97 19.56 -43.62
N THR A 102 -27.34 20.45 -44.36
CA THR A 102 -27.03 21.86 -44.12
C THR A 102 -28.28 22.74 -44.22
N HIS A 103 -28.42 23.75 -43.36
CA HIS A 103 -28.96 25.06 -43.75
C HIS A 103 -28.49 26.17 -42.80
N SER A 104 -28.15 27.28 -43.43
CA SER A 104 -27.53 28.56 -43.05
C SER A 104 -28.09 29.29 -41.82
N GLU A 105 -27.20 29.90 -41.04
CA GLU A 105 -27.49 30.96 -40.09
C GLU A 105 -27.19 32.33 -40.71
N GLU A 106 -28.10 33.28 -40.54
CA GLU A 106 -27.98 34.69 -40.91
C GLU A 106 -28.08 35.52 -39.63
N GLY A 107 -27.22 36.53 -39.49
CA GLY A 107 -27.03 37.29 -38.26
C GLY A 107 -27.86 38.58 -38.14
N THR A 108 -27.40 39.45 -37.22
CA THR A 108 -27.93 40.74 -36.72
C THR A 108 -28.91 40.61 -35.55
N GLY A 109 -28.88 41.40 -34.46
CA GLY A 109 -28.05 42.53 -34.02
C GLY A 109 -28.79 43.25 -32.86
N ASP A 110 -28.05 43.59 -31.80
CA ASP A 110 -28.26 44.56 -30.71
C ASP A 110 -29.60 44.70 -29.93
N SER A 111 -29.50 44.70 -28.59
CA SER A 111 -29.65 45.91 -27.73
C SER A 111 -29.55 45.60 -26.23
N GLU A 112 -28.85 46.47 -25.49
CA GLU A 112 -28.53 46.43 -24.06
C GLU A 112 -29.68 46.80 -23.10
N GLY A 113 -29.52 46.50 -21.80
CA GLY A 113 -30.38 47.01 -20.72
C GLY A 113 -30.07 46.54 -19.28
N GLN A 114 -28.96 46.99 -18.70
CA GLN A 114 -28.72 47.38 -17.29
C GLN A 114 -29.55 46.78 -16.11
N LYS A 115 -28.89 46.17 -15.11
CA LYS A 115 -28.65 46.77 -13.75
C LYS A 115 -27.94 45.84 -12.74
N ALA A 116 -27.08 46.52 -11.96
CA ALA A 116 -26.24 46.14 -10.82
C ALA A 116 -26.77 45.12 -9.79
N ALA A 117 -25.86 44.26 -9.33
CA ALA A 117 -25.79 43.80 -7.94
C ALA A 117 -24.33 43.59 -7.53
N VAL A 118 -23.92 44.28 -6.47
CA VAL A 118 -22.60 44.20 -5.84
C VAL A 118 -22.42 42.82 -5.21
N VAL A 119 -21.61 41.96 -5.82
CA VAL A 119 -21.20 40.69 -5.21
C VAL A 119 -19.93 40.95 -4.41
N ARG A 120 -20.05 40.82 -3.08
CA ARG A 120 -18.92 40.78 -2.15
C ARG A 120 -17.94 39.67 -2.59
N ASN A 121 -16.78 40.07 -3.09
CA ASN A 121 -15.62 39.19 -3.24
C ASN A 121 -15.04 38.90 -1.85
N GLY A 122 -15.55 37.84 -1.21
CA GLY A 122 -14.95 37.21 -0.06
C GLY A 122 -14.76 35.73 -0.37
N SER A 123 -13.74 35.39 -1.18
CA SER A 123 -13.27 34.02 -1.27
C SER A 123 -12.58 33.69 0.06
N ASP A 124 -13.36 33.23 1.02
CA ASP A 124 -12.86 32.71 2.28
C ASP A 124 -12.24 31.34 2.01
N CYS A 125 -11.03 31.36 1.42
CA CYS A 125 -10.22 30.18 1.22
C CYS A 125 -9.77 29.73 2.62
N VAL A 126 -10.46 28.74 3.17
CA VAL A 126 -10.05 28.08 4.42
C VAL A 126 -8.64 27.53 4.19
N GLN A 127 -7.63 28.27 4.65
CA GLN A 127 -6.25 27.81 4.63
C GLN A 127 -6.20 26.57 5.51
N GLN A 128 -5.88 25.42 4.91
CA GLN A 128 -5.57 24.25 5.72
C GLN A 128 -4.37 24.62 6.60
N PRO A 129 -4.34 24.21 7.88
CA PRO A 129 -3.20 24.46 8.75
C PRO A 129 -1.94 23.93 8.05
N ALA A 130 -1.04 24.82 7.70
CA ALA A 130 0.21 24.44 7.07
C ALA A 130 1.08 23.72 8.11
N VAL A 131 1.65 22.58 7.74
CA VAL A 131 2.69 21.91 8.55
C VAL A 131 3.96 22.75 8.43
N ASP A 132 4.58 23.08 9.56
CA ASP A 132 5.81 23.86 9.54
C ASP A 132 6.88 23.12 8.75
N LYS A 133 7.59 23.84 7.88
CA LYS A 133 8.54 23.26 6.92
C LYS A 133 9.56 22.31 7.56
N CYS A 134 10.00 22.63 8.77
CA CYS A 134 10.99 21.88 9.51
C CYS A 134 10.41 21.04 10.65
N GLU A 135 9.09 20.92 10.73
CA GLU A 135 8.45 19.93 11.59
C GLU A 135 8.74 18.52 11.05
N THR A 136 9.25 17.65 11.93
CA THR A 136 9.49 16.25 11.62
C THR A 136 8.18 15.47 11.63
N ILE A 137 7.90 14.80 10.51
CA ILE A 137 6.74 13.90 10.39
C ILE A 137 7.16 12.49 10.79
N HIS A 138 6.46 11.93 11.77
CA HIS A 138 6.74 10.60 12.30
C HIS A 138 5.86 9.55 11.63
N VAL A 139 6.48 8.48 11.13
CA VAL A 139 5.82 7.38 10.42
C VAL A 139 6.19 6.05 11.06
N ALA A 140 5.21 5.28 11.52
CA ALA A 140 5.40 3.95 12.09
C ALA A 140 4.94 2.84 11.14
N ILE A 141 5.73 1.79 11.00
CA ILE A 141 5.47 0.66 10.09
C ILE A 141 5.88 -0.64 10.77
N VAL A 142 5.04 -1.67 10.68
CA VAL A 142 5.41 -3.05 11.05
C VAL A 142 5.83 -3.77 9.78
N CYS A 143 7.06 -4.28 9.74
CA CYS A 143 7.61 -4.94 8.56
C CYS A 143 8.43 -6.16 8.97
N ALA A 144 8.01 -7.36 8.54
CA ALA A 144 8.73 -8.59 8.88
C ALA A 144 8.88 -9.51 7.67
N GLY A 145 10.07 -10.08 7.53
CA GLY A 145 10.43 -10.98 6.44
C GLY A 145 10.66 -10.30 5.10
N TYR A 146 11.08 -11.10 4.11
CA TYR A 146 11.50 -10.62 2.80
C TYR A 146 10.38 -9.97 1.98
N ASN A 147 9.18 -10.54 1.99
CA ASN A 147 8.09 -10.06 1.14
C ASN A 147 7.59 -8.69 1.61
N ALA A 148 7.37 -8.52 2.91
CA ALA A 148 7.00 -7.23 3.49
C ALA A 148 8.10 -6.18 3.26
N SER A 149 9.38 -6.58 3.35
CA SER A 149 10.52 -5.71 3.07
C SER A 149 10.54 -5.21 1.63
N ARG A 150 10.09 -6.01 0.65
CA ARG A 150 9.97 -5.58 -0.74
C ARG A 150 8.83 -4.59 -0.93
N ASP A 151 7.68 -4.84 -0.32
CA ASP A 151 6.51 -3.95 -0.41
C ASP A 151 6.80 -2.59 0.24
N VAL A 152 7.37 -2.60 1.45
CA VAL A 152 7.66 -1.37 2.20
C VAL A 152 8.67 -0.47 1.51
N VAL A 153 9.58 -1.02 0.71
CA VAL A 153 10.53 -0.23 -0.09
C VAL A 153 9.80 0.62 -1.13
N THR A 154 8.75 0.06 -1.75
CA THR A 154 7.91 0.80 -2.71
C THR A 154 7.14 1.90 -2.01
N LEU A 155 6.58 1.61 -0.84
CA LEU A 155 5.95 2.61 0.04
C LEU A 155 6.91 3.75 0.35
N VAL A 156 8.07 3.44 0.94
CA VAL A 156 9.05 4.43 1.40
C VAL A 156 9.50 5.31 0.23
N LYS A 157 9.82 4.73 -0.93
CA LYS A 157 10.20 5.51 -2.13
C LYS A 157 9.08 6.47 -2.54
N SER A 158 7.82 6.04 -2.53
CA SER A 158 6.68 6.91 -2.86
C SER A 158 6.53 8.08 -1.88
N VAL A 159 6.66 7.83 -0.58
CA VAL A 159 6.63 8.88 0.45
C VAL A 159 7.81 9.84 0.28
N LEU A 160 9.02 9.30 0.15
CA LEU A 160 10.25 10.10 0.02
C LEU A 160 10.28 10.95 -1.26
N PHE A 161 9.65 10.48 -2.34
CA PHE A 161 9.52 11.22 -3.59
C PHE A 161 8.63 12.45 -3.47
N HIS A 162 7.54 12.35 -2.71
CA HIS A 162 6.57 13.44 -2.56
C HIS A 162 6.84 14.37 -1.36
N ARG A 163 7.73 13.99 -0.43
CA ARG A 163 7.94 14.71 0.84
C ARG A 163 8.43 16.15 0.68
N ARG A 164 7.99 17.01 1.59
CA ARG A 164 8.52 18.39 1.75
C ARG A 164 8.98 18.71 3.18
N ASN A 165 8.96 17.73 4.06
CA ASN A 165 9.29 17.85 5.47
C ASN A 165 10.31 16.77 5.89
N PRO A 166 11.11 17.00 6.94
CA PRO A 166 11.89 15.95 7.57
C PRO A 166 11.01 14.77 7.97
N LEU A 167 11.54 13.55 7.83
CA LEU A 167 10.82 12.33 8.19
C LEU A 167 11.58 11.54 9.24
N HIS A 168 10.84 10.97 10.19
CA HIS A 168 11.36 9.99 11.11
C HIS A 168 10.54 8.69 11.01
N PHE A 169 11.17 7.66 10.43
CA PHE A 169 10.57 6.33 10.35
C PHE A 169 10.86 5.52 11.61
N HIS A 170 9.82 4.84 12.09
CA HIS A 170 9.83 3.93 13.21
C HIS A 170 9.38 2.55 12.73
N PHE A 171 10.29 1.59 12.69
CA PHE A 171 10.03 0.25 12.16
C PHE A 171 9.99 -0.77 13.29
N ILE A 172 8.89 -1.50 13.45
CA ILE A 172 8.88 -2.76 14.20
C ILE A 172 9.27 -3.86 13.20
N THR A 173 10.38 -4.54 13.44
CA THR A 173 10.99 -5.45 12.47
C THR A 173 11.48 -6.75 13.09
N ASP A 174 11.43 -7.82 12.31
CA ASP A 174 12.28 -8.98 12.55
C ASP A 174 13.72 -8.71 12.09
N SER A 175 14.65 -9.61 12.44
CA SER A 175 16.07 -9.47 12.08
C SER A 175 16.30 -9.35 10.57
N ILE A 176 15.50 -10.06 9.76
CA ILE A 176 15.57 -10.03 8.30
C ILE A 176 15.23 -8.64 7.77
N ALA A 177 14.06 -8.10 8.14
CA ALA A 177 13.63 -6.79 7.67
C ALA A 177 14.55 -5.67 8.20
N GLN A 178 15.02 -5.78 9.44
CA GLN A 178 15.97 -4.82 10.00
C GLN A 178 17.26 -4.78 9.20
N HIS A 179 17.84 -5.93 8.84
CA HIS A 179 19.07 -5.99 8.06
C HIS A 179 18.89 -5.37 6.66
N ILE A 180 17.79 -5.69 5.98
CA ILE A 180 17.48 -5.16 4.65
C ILE A 180 17.28 -3.64 4.71
N LEU A 181 16.41 -3.17 5.60
CA LEU A 181 16.02 -1.76 5.67
C LEU A 181 17.18 -0.90 6.18
N SER A 182 17.93 -1.35 7.18
CA SER A 182 19.12 -0.61 7.64
C SER A 182 20.14 -0.43 6.51
N SER A 183 20.40 -1.48 5.73
CA SER A 183 21.29 -1.41 4.57
C SER A 183 20.78 -0.45 3.50
N LEU A 184 19.47 -0.47 3.20
CA LEU A 184 18.86 0.43 2.22
C LEU A 184 18.89 1.89 2.67
N PHE A 185 18.46 2.21 3.90
CA PHE A 185 18.50 3.59 4.39
C PHE A 185 19.93 4.12 4.53
N HIS A 186 20.87 3.28 4.98
CA HIS A 186 22.29 3.64 5.04
C HIS A 186 22.85 3.95 3.65
N THR A 187 22.55 3.12 2.65
CA THR A 187 23.06 3.34 1.28
C THR A 187 22.32 4.46 0.55
N TRP A 188 21.03 4.64 0.76
CA TRP A 188 20.29 5.74 0.15
C TRP A 188 20.72 7.10 0.69
N MET A 189 21.27 7.20 1.91
CA MET A 189 21.81 8.44 2.50
C MET A 189 20.89 9.64 2.28
N VAL A 190 19.61 9.47 2.64
CA VAL A 190 18.57 10.43 2.33
C VAL A 190 18.62 11.60 3.33
N PRO A 191 18.80 12.86 2.89
CA PRO A 191 18.86 14.01 3.80
C PRO A 191 17.55 14.21 4.57
N ALA A 192 17.66 14.67 5.82
CA ALA A 192 16.54 14.94 6.72
C ALA A 192 15.61 13.71 6.93
N VAL A 193 16.19 12.51 6.93
CA VAL A 193 15.48 11.27 7.25
C VAL A 193 16.19 10.55 8.39
N LYS A 194 15.44 10.29 9.47
CA LYS A 194 15.88 9.46 10.60
C LYS A 194 15.12 8.14 10.59
N VAL A 195 15.77 7.08 11.05
CA VAL A 195 15.17 5.74 11.14
C VAL A 195 15.52 5.10 12.48
N ASN A 196 14.52 4.55 13.16
CA ASN A 196 14.69 3.72 14.35
C ASN A 196 14.00 2.36 14.14
N PHE A 197 14.66 1.30 14.59
CA PHE A 197 14.16 -0.07 14.55
C PHE A 197 13.84 -0.54 15.97
N TYR A 198 12.75 -1.29 16.11
CA TYR A 198 12.29 -1.92 17.34
C TYR A 198 12.12 -3.42 17.07
N ASP A 199 12.70 -4.25 17.92
CA ASP A 199 12.70 -5.69 17.71
C ASP A 199 11.29 -6.27 17.93
N ALA A 200 10.76 -6.91 16.89
CA ALA A 200 9.46 -7.56 16.93
C ALA A 200 9.43 -8.76 17.89
N ASP A 201 10.57 -9.44 18.10
CA ASP A 201 10.66 -10.59 19.00
C ASP A 201 10.51 -10.17 20.47
N GLU A 202 11.00 -8.97 20.85
CA GLU A 202 10.80 -8.39 22.19
C GLU A 202 9.32 -8.08 22.48
N LEU A 203 8.54 -7.78 21.44
CA LEU A 203 7.13 -7.39 21.54
C LEU A 203 6.16 -8.56 21.37
N LYS A 204 6.67 -9.74 20.97
CA LYS A 204 5.86 -10.88 20.57
C LYS A 204 4.91 -11.36 21.67
N SER A 205 5.40 -11.40 22.91
CA SER A 205 4.65 -11.85 24.09
C SER A 205 3.42 -10.98 24.39
N GLU A 206 3.43 -9.72 23.95
CA GLU A 206 2.35 -8.77 24.20
C GLU A 206 1.07 -9.13 23.45
N VAL A 207 1.20 -9.81 22.31
CA VAL A 207 0.10 -10.09 21.38
C VAL A 207 -0.06 -11.58 21.03
N SER A 208 0.93 -12.43 21.35
CA SER A 208 0.92 -13.86 20.96
C SER A 208 -0.22 -14.68 21.55
N TRP A 209 -0.85 -14.19 22.62
CA TRP A 209 -2.00 -14.82 23.25
C TRP A 209 -3.30 -14.66 22.43
N ILE A 210 -3.33 -13.78 21.42
CA ILE A 210 -4.48 -13.52 20.56
C ILE A 210 -4.48 -14.51 19.39
N PRO A 211 -5.45 -15.44 19.29
CA PRO A 211 -5.56 -16.32 18.15
C PRO A 211 -5.87 -15.52 16.88
N ASN A 212 -5.08 -15.71 15.81
CA ASN A 212 -5.18 -14.92 14.60
C ASN A 212 -5.10 -15.78 13.33
N LYS A 213 -5.98 -15.51 12.36
CA LYS A 213 -6.03 -16.19 11.06
C LYS A 213 -5.51 -15.34 9.90
N HIS A 214 -5.11 -14.10 10.17
CA HIS A 214 -4.62 -13.19 9.14
C HIS A 214 -3.30 -13.67 8.54
N TYR A 215 -3.10 -13.45 7.24
CA TYR A 215 -1.91 -13.94 6.51
C TYR A 215 -0.59 -13.33 7.01
N SER A 216 -0.63 -12.11 7.57
CA SER A 216 0.54 -11.47 8.20
C SER A 216 0.92 -12.09 9.55
N GLY A 217 0.16 -13.08 10.03
CA GLY A 217 0.42 -13.76 11.29
C GLY A 217 0.49 -12.79 12.47
N ILE A 218 1.41 -13.04 13.41
CA ILE A 218 1.57 -12.25 14.62
C ILE A 218 1.93 -10.78 14.35
N TYR A 219 2.67 -10.50 13.28
CA TYR A 219 3.05 -9.13 12.90
C TYR A 219 1.85 -8.26 12.57
N GLY A 220 0.76 -8.86 12.06
CA GLY A 220 -0.51 -8.15 11.85
C GLY A 220 -1.15 -7.60 13.12
N LEU A 221 -0.74 -8.07 14.32
CA LEU A 221 -1.24 -7.59 15.61
C LEU A 221 -0.35 -6.49 16.23
N MET A 222 0.88 -6.31 15.74
CA MET A 222 1.89 -5.46 16.41
C MET A 222 1.59 -3.97 16.36
N LYS A 223 0.63 -3.51 15.53
CA LYS A 223 0.15 -2.12 15.60
C LYS A 223 -0.52 -1.79 16.93
N LEU A 224 -1.04 -2.79 17.65
CA LEU A 224 -1.70 -2.61 18.95
C LEU A 224 -0.74 -2.13 20.05
N VAL A 225 0.56 -2.45 19.93
CA VAL A 225 1.57 -2.15 20.96
C VAL A 225 2.35 -0.86 20.71
N LEU A 226 2.07 -0.13 19.61
CA LEU A 226 2.80 1.09 19.25
C LEU A 226 2.84 2.16 20.35
N THR A 227 1.76 2.30 21.15
CA THR A 227 1.72 3.25 22.26
C THR A 227 2.76 2.97 23.36
N LYS A 228 3.14 1.70 23.53
CA LYS A 228 4.16 1.21 24.47
C LYS A 228 5.55 1.20 23.82
N THR A 229 5.64 0.81 22.55
CA THR A 229 6.91 0.65 21.82
C THR A 229 7.57 1.98 21.44
N LEU A 230 6.80 2.96 20.97
CA LEU A 230 7.34 4.23 20.48
C LEU A 230 7.76 5.16 21.63
N PRO A 231 8.69 6.11 21.41
CA PRO A 231 9.24 6.98 22.45
C PRO A 231 8.15 7.68 23.25
N SER A 232 8.34 7.78 24.58
CA SER A 232 7.31 8.25 25.51
C SER A 232 6.94 9.73 25.32
N ASP A 233 7.86 10.52 24.78
CA ASP A 233 7.73 11.92 24.41
C ASP A 233 7.08 12.13 23.03
N LEU A 234 7.07 11.11 22.17
CA LEU A 234 6.43 11.19 20.86
C LEU A 234 4.91 11.35 21.00
N GLN A 235 4.37 12.47 20.51
CA GLN A 235 2.96 12.83 20.71
C GLN A 235 2.02 12.26 19.64
N ARG A 236 2.44 12.21 18.38
CA ARG A 236 1.59 11.79 17.26
C ARG A 236 2.39 11.06 16.19
N VAL A 237 1.75 10.12 15.49
CA VAL A 237 2.40 9.30 14.47
C VAL A 237 1.40 8.86 13.39
N ILE A 238 1.86 8.76 12.14
CA ILE A 238 1.13 8.11 11.04
C ILE A 238 1.56 6.64 11.00
N VAL A 239 0.62 5.71 11.09
CA VAL A 239 0.90 4.28 10.94
C VAL A 239 0.47 3.84 9.55
N LEU A 240 1.34 3.10 8.85
CA LEU A 240 1.12 2.64 7.48
C LEU A 240 1.34 1.14 7.35
N ASP A 241 0.49 0.46 6.58
CA ASP A 241 0.78 -0.89 6.10
C ASP A 241 1.89 -0.88 5.03
N THR A 242 2.58 -2.01 4.86
CA THR A 242 3.72 -2.11 3.93
C THR A 242 3.31 -2.03 2.46
N ASP A 243 2.06 -2.33 2.14
CA ASP A 243 1.49 -2.41 0.79
C ASP A 243 0.69 -1.14 0.42
N ILE A 244 1.17 0.01 0.88
CA ILE A 244 0.65 1.34 0.59
C ILE A 244 1.49 2.03 -0.50
N THR A 245 0.88 2.87 -1.33
CA THR A 245 1.57 3.75 -2.27
C THR A 245 1.02 5.17 -2.17
N PHE A 246 1.90 6.14 -1.91
CA PHE A 246 1.54 7.56 -1.87
C PHE A 246 1.58 8.18 -3.28
N ALA A 247 0.61 9.05 -3.54
CA ALA A 247 0.53 9.88 -4.74
C ALA A 247 0.61 11.40 -4.43
N THR A 248 0.74 11.75 -3.15
CA THR A 248 0.89 13.14 -2.69
C THR A 248 1.82 13.24 -1.48
N ASP A 249 2.09 14.48 -1.05
CA ASP A 249 2.90 14.77 0.13
C ASP A 249 2.22 14.30 1.42
N ILE A 250 2.96 13.53 2.23
CA ILE A 250 2.49 13.01 3.51
C ILE A 250 2.21 14.12 4.53
N ALA A 251 2.79 15.32 4.36
CA ALA A 251 2.49 16.48 5.20
C ALA A 251 1.01 16.88 5.17
N GLU A 252 0.33 16.70 4.04
CA GLU A 252 -1.12 16.95 3.95
C GLU A 252 -1.93 15.98 4.82
N LEU A 253 -1.46 14.74 5.00
CA LEU A 253 -2.09 13.76 5.91
C LEU A 253 -1.77 14.12 7.36
N TRP A 254 -0.52 14.51 7.64
CA TRP A 254 -0.09 14.97 8.96
C TRP A 254 -0.91 16.17 9.47
N ALA A 255 -1.20 17.13 8.58
CA ALA A 255 -2.03 18.28 8.91
C ALA A 255 -3.44 17.92 9.42
N VAL A 256 -3.95 16.72 9.09
CA VAL A 256 -5.28 16.27 9.53
C VAL A 256 -5.38 16.12 11.05
N PHE A 257 -4.27 15.91 11.76
CA PHE A 257 -4.27 15.93 13.23
C PHE A 257 -4.87 17.21 13.82
N HIS A 258 -4.71 18.37 13.17
CA HIS A 258 -5.29 19.65 13.62
C HIS A 258 -6.83 19.69 13.51
N LYS A 259 -7.42 18.75 12.77
CA LYS A 259 -8.87 18.60 12.61
C LYS A 259 -9.49 17.70 13.68
N PHE A 260 -8.70 17.03 14.52
CA PHE A 260 -9.23 16.24 15.62
C PHE A 260 -9.86 17.17 16.66
N ARG A 261 -11.04 16.81 17.15
CA ARG A 261 -11.82 17.58 18.12
C ARG A 261 -12.24 16.69 19.30
N GLY A 262 -12.47 17.32 20.44
CA GLY A 262 -12.91 16.63 21.66
C GLY A 262 -11.96 15.49 22.06
N GLN A 263 -12.52 14.30 22.21
CA GLN A 263 -11.82 13.09 22.64
C GLN A 263 -11.26 12.25 21.48
N GLN A 264 -11.26 12.77 20.25
CA GLN A 264 -10.70 12.06 19.11
C GLN A 264 -9.20 11.83 19.29
N VAL A 265 -8.77 10.59 19.09
CA VAL A 265 -7.37 10.13 19.23
C VAL A 265 -6.93 9.20 18.10
N LEU A 266 -7.88 8.68 17.31
CA LEU A 266 -7.65 7.83 16.14
C LEU A 266 -8.17 8.54 14.89
N GLY A 267 -7.40 8.54 13.80
CA GLY A 267 -7.88 8.93 12.47
C GLY A 267 -7.79 7.76 11.52
N LEU A 268 -8.92 7.32 10.97
CA LEU A 268 -9.01 6.13 10.14
C LEU A 268 -9.98 6.35 8.98
N VAL A 269 -9.76 5.63 7.88
CA VAL A 269 -10.70 5.58 6.75
C VAL A 269 -11.67 4.43 6.95
N GLU A 270 -12.97 4.69 6.75
CA GLU A 270 -13.99 3.64 6.75
C GLU A 270 -13.64 2.57 5.70
N ASN A 271 -13.81 1.30 6.08
CA ASN A 271 -13.58 0.17 5.21
C ASN A 271 -14.51 0.24 3.99
N GLN A 272 -13.95 0.00 2.80
CA GLN A 272 -14.64 0.17 1.52
C GLN A 272 -15.33 -1.12 1.06
N SER A 273 -15.50 -2.10 1.94
CA SER A 273 -16.27 -3.32 1.71
C SER A 273 -17.31 -3.53 2.79
N ASP A 274 -18.27 -4.42 2.54
CA ASP A 274 -19.30 -4.78 3.52
C ASP A 274 -18.84 -5.87 4.52
N TRP A 275 -17.52 -6.04 4.69
CA TRP A 275 -16.93 -7.07 5.57
C TRP A 275 -17.55 -7.05 6.97
N TYR A 276 -17.59 -5.88 7.62
CA TYR A 276 -18.12 -5.76 8.96
C TYR A 276 -19.65 -5.69 9.05
N LEU A 277 -20.34 -5.61 7.91
CA LEU A 277 -21.81 -5.70 7.89
C LEU A 277 -22.31 -7.15 7.94
N GLY A 278 -21.44 -8.14 7.69
CA GLY A 278 -21.82 -9.55 7.73
C GLY A 278 -22.47 -10.07 6.43
N ASN A 279 -22.52 -9.23 5.39
CA ASN A 279 -23.34 -9.49 4.21
C ASN A 279 -22.58 -10.10 3.02
N LEU A 280 -21.28 -10.38 3.16
CA LEU A 280 -20.45 -10.84 2.04
C LEU A 280 -20.65 -12.31 1.66
N TRP A 281 -20.89 -13.21 2.63
CA TRP A 281 -21.17 -14.62 2.37
C TRP A 281 -22.06 -15.22 3.47
N LYS A 282 -22.69 -16.36 3.16
CA LYS A 282 -23.49 -17.12 4.13
C LYS A 282 -22.61 -17.52 5.31
N ASN A 283 -23.12 -17.31 6.54
CA ASN A 283 -22.43 -17.57 7.80
C ASN A 283 -21.20 -16.68 8.07
N HIS A 284 -21.02 -15.57 7.34
CA HIS A 284 -20.02 -14.57 7.72
C HIS A 284 -20.43 -13.92 9.04
N ARG A 285 -19.61 -14.11 10.08
CA ARG A 285 -19.78 -13.44 11.36
C ARG A 285 -18.58 -12.52 11.56
N PRO A 286 -18.70 -11.21 11.30
CA PRO A 286 -17.60 -10.28 11.51
C PRO A 286 -17.43 -9.94 12.99
N TRP A 287 -16.23 -9.46 13.33
CA TRP A 287 -15.99 -8.81 14.62
C TRP A 287 -16.84 -7.54 14.77
N PRO A 288 -17.15 -7.08 15.99
CA PRO A 288 -17.93 -5.87 16.18
C PRO A 288 -17.25 -4.64 15.56
N ALA A 289 -18.03 -3.83 14.86
CA ALA A 289 -17.55 -2.57 14.28
C ALA A 289 -18.66 -1.53 14.19
N LEU A 290 -18.26 -0.26 14.02
CA LEU A 290 -19.16 0.84 13.70
C LEU A 290 -19.36 0.89 12.17
N GLY A 291 -20.61 0.81 11.70
CA GLY A 291 -20.90 0.88 10.26
C GLY A 291 -20.18 -0.22 9.48
N ARG A 292 -19.48 0.15 8.40
CA ARG A 292 -18.63 -0.78 7.64
C ARG A 292 -17.30 -1.11 8.32
N GLY A 293 -17.03 -0.57 9.51
CA GLY A 293 -15.74 -0.62 10.18
C GLY A 293 -14.70 0.28 9.53
N PHE A 294 -13.49 0.27 10.05
CA PHE A 294 -12.36 1.08 9.62
C PHE A 294 -11.20 0.20 9.19
N ASN A 295 -10.50 0.59 8.13
CA ASN A 295 -9.31 -0.11 7.67
C ASN A 295 -8.05 0.43 8.36
N THR A 296 -7.17 -0.46 8.84
CA THR A 296 -5.96 -0.13 9.60
C THR A 296 -4.70 0.04 8.74
N GLY A 297 -4.82 0.15 7.42
CA GLY A 297 -3.67 0.39 6.55
C GLY A 297 -3.13 1.82 6.57
N VAL A 298 -3.95 2.78 7.01
CA VAL A 298 -3.54 4.14 7.31
C VAL A 298 -4.22 4.56 8.61
N ILE A 299 -3.42 4.83 9.64
CA ILE A 299 -3.91 5.24 10.96
C ILE A 299 -3.20 6.52 11.39
N LEU A 300 -3.94 7.50 11.89
CA LEU A 300 -3.40 8.63 12.62
C LEU A 300 -3.58 8.37 14.12
N LEU A 301 -2.48 8.34 14.88
CA LEU A 301 -2.51 8.10 16.32
C LEU A 301 -2.04 9.33 17.08
N LEU A 302 -2.85 9.84 18.02
CA LEU A 302 -2.42 10.76 19.07
C LEU A 302 -1.91 9.93 20.27
N LEU A 303 -0.63 9.58 20.25
CA LEU A 303 0.02 8.69 21.22
C LEU A 303 -0.05 9.22 22.64
N ASP A 304 0.18 10.52 22.86
CA ASP A 304 0.14 11.14 24.18
C ASP A 304 -1.24 10.97 24.84
N ARG A 305 -2.32 11.14 24.06
CA ARG A 305 -3.70 10.97 24.51
C ARG A 305 -4.07 9.52 24.66
N LEU A 306 -3.66 8.64 23.74
CA LEU A 306 -3.89 7.20 23.84
C LEU A 306 -3.24 6.61 25.10
N ARG A 307 -2.02 7.02 25.44
CA ARG A 307 -1.34 6.63 26.69
C ARG A 307 -2.12 7.08 27.92
N LYS A 308 -2.62 8.32 27.96
CA LYS A 308 -3.48 8.84 29.04
C LYS A 308 -4.79 8.06 29.19
N LEU A 309 -5.38 7.62 28.07
CA LEU A 309 -6.59 6.79 28.03
C LEU A 309 -6.32 5.32 28.36
N ARG A 310 -5.07 4.93 28.66
CA ARG A 310 -4.65 3.55 28.87
C ARG A 310 -5.06 2.64 27.71
N TRP A 311 -4.76 3.07 26.49
CA TRP A 311 -5.05 2.34 25.25
C TRP A 311 -4.71 0.86 25.34
N GLU A 312 -3.55 0.52 25.91
CA GLU A 312 -3.14 -0.88 26.10
C GLU A 312 -4.17 -1.70 26.88
N GLN A 313 -4.59 -1.20 28.03
CA GLN A 313 -5.60 -1.85 28.85
C GLN A 313 -6.94 -1.95 28.10
N MET A 314 -7.31 -0.89 27.38
CA MET A 314 -8.56 -0.82 26.64
C MET A 314 -8.65 -1.91 25.56
N TRP A 315 -7.64 -2.00 24.68
CA TRP A 315 -7.71 -2.98 23.59
C TRP A 315 -7.57 -4.42 24.09
N ARG A 316 -6.77 -4.67 25.15
CA ARG A 316 -6.64 -6.01 25.75
C ARG A 316 -7.97 -6.52 26.29
N LEU A 317 -8.65 -5.72 27.12
CA LEU A 317 -9.94 -6.07 27.69
C LEU A 317 -11.02 -6.28 26.62
N THR A 318 -11.00 -5.47 25.56
CA THR A 318 -11.90 -5.66 24.42
C THR A 318 -11.58 -6.97 23.69
N ALA A 319 -10.31 -7.25 23.40
CA ALA A 319 -9.90 -8.47 22.70
C ALA A 319 -10.26 -9.73 23.50
N GLU A 320 -9.97 -9.77 24.80
CA GLU A 320 -10.36 -10.87 25.70
C GLU A 320 -11.89 -11.11 25.67
N ARG A 321 -12.67 -10.04 25.75
CA ARG A 321 -14.13 -10.12 25.70
C ARG A 321 -14.65 -10.71 24.40
N GLU A 322 -14.20 -10.18 23.27
CA GLU A 322 -14.71 -10.60 21.96
C GLU A 322 -14.23 -12.01 21.58
N LEU A 323 -13.02 -12.40 21.99
CA LEU A 323 -12.48 -13.74 21.75
C LEU A 323 -13.31 -14.86 22.38
N MET A 324 -14.04 -14.59 23.46
CA MET A 324 -14.99 -15.57 24.03
C MET A 324 -16.05 -16.02 23.03
N SER A 325 -16.39 -15.20 22.03
CA SER A 325 -17.42 -15.51 21.04
C SER A 325 -16.88 -15.70 19.61
N MET A 326 -15.79 -15.03 19.26
CA MET A 326 -15.24 -15.01 17.90
C MET A 326 -14.14 -16.06 17.68
N LEU A 327 -13.56 -16.62 18.74
CA LEU A 327 -12.46 -17.61 18.77
C LEU A 327 -11.10 -17.13 18.21
N SER A 328 -11.10 -16.22 17.24
CA SER A 328 -9.88 -15.68 16.61
C SER A 328 -10.15 -14.38 15.86
N THR A 329 -9.15 -13.50 15.74
CA THR A 329 -9.18 -12.40 14.77
C THR A 329 -9.09 -12.95 13.34
N SER A 330 -9.77 -12.30 12.40
CA SER A 330 -9.69 -12.59 10.96
C SER A 330 -8.85 -11.55 10.22
N LEU A 331 -8.98 -10.28 10.62
CA LEU A 331 -8.24 -9.14 10.07
C LEU A 331 -7.27 -8.54 11.11
N ALA A 332 -6.68 -9.40 11.95
CA ALA A 332 -5.68 -9.07 12.95
C ALA A 332 -6.02 -7.84 13.81
N ASP A 333 -5.14 -6.83 13.86
CA ASP A 333 -5.31 -5.58 14.59
C ASP A 333 -6.61 -4.86 14.23
N GLN A 334 -7.01 -4.89 12.95
CA GLN A 334 -8.19 -4.20 12.44
C GLN A 334 -9.47 -4.61 13.18
N ASP A 335 -9.62 -5.89 13.49
CA ASP A 335 -10.77 -6.41 14.22
C ASP A 335 -10.83 -5.85 15.65
N ILE A 336 -9.68 -5.75 16.32
CA ILE A 336 -9.59 -5.24 17.69
C ILE A 336 -9.78 -3.72 17.72
N PHE A 337 -9.16 -2.97 16.80
CA PHE A 337 -9.41 -1.52 16.65
C PHE A 337 -10.90 -1.24 16.44
N ASN A 338 -11.55 -1.99 15.55
CA ASN A 338 -12.98 -1.82 15.29
C ASN A 338 -13.86 -2.14 16.48
N ALA A 339 -13.54 -3.20 17.23
CA ALA A 339 -14.28 -3.56 18.44
C ALA A 339 -14.15 -2.47 19.53
N VAL A 340 -12.96 -1.90 19.71
CA VAL A 340 -12.75 -0.78 20.64
C VAL A 340 -13.53 0.46 20.18
N ILE A 341 -13.47 0.82 18.90
CA ILE A 341 -14.19 1.97 18.33
C ILE A 341 -15.71 1.77 18.43
N LYS A 342 -16.20 0.55 18.26
CA LYS A 342 -17.64 0.25 18.41
C LYS A 342 -18.13 0.57 19.83
N GLN A 343 -17.31 0.32 20.84
CA GLN A 343 -17.61 0.65 22.24
C GLN A 343 -17.36 2.13 22.55
N ASN A 344 -16.48 2.80 21.80
CA ASN A 344 -16.03 4.18 22.05
C ASN A 344 -16.01 5.03 20.76
N PRO A 345 -17.17 5.28 20.12
CA PRO A 345 -17.22 5.89 18.79
C PRO A 345 -16.71 7.34 18.76
N PHE A 346 -16.68 8.03 19.90
CA PHE A 346 -16.17 9.40 20.02
C PHE A 346 -14.63 9.50 19.90
N LEU A 347 -13.90 8.38 19.94
CA LEU A 347 -12.45 8.36 19.81
C LEU A 347 -11.97 8.51 18.36
N VAL A 348 -12.84 8.30 17.37
CA VAL A 348 -12.45 8.28 15.95
C VAL A 348 -12.79 9.59 15.23
N HIS A 349 -11.81 10.09 14.49
CA HIS A 349 -11.97 11.05 13.43
C HIS A 349 -11.99 10.30 12.08
N GLN A 350 -13.13 10.30 11.40
CA GLN A 350 -13.23 9.61 10.11
C GLN A 350 -12.51 10.41 9.02
N LEU A 351 -11.49 9.80 8.43
CA LEU A 351 -10.73 10.36 7.32
C LEU A 351 -11.53 10.23 6.00
N PRO A 352 -11.43 11.21 5.10
CA PRO A 352 -11.90 11.07 3.72
C PRO A 352 -11.25 9.86 3.03
N CYS A 353 -12.02 9.13 2.23
CA CYS A 353 -11.60 7.81 1.79
C CYS A 353 -10.47 7.78 0.74
N PHE A 354 -10.14 8.92 0.11
CA PHE A 354 -8.96 9.07 -0.75
C PHE A 354 -7.63 8.98 0.00
N TRP A 355 -7.64 9.07 1.34
CA TRP A 355 -6.47 8.82 2.19
C TRP A 355 -6.16 7.34 2.43
N ASN A 356 -7.00 6.44 1.93
CA ASN A 356 -6.79 4.99 1.99
C ASN A 356 -7.74 4.31 0.99
N VAL A 357 -7.43 4.44 -0.31
CA VAL A 357 -8.20 3.82 -1.40
C VAL A 357 -7.90 2.33 -1.43
N GLN A 358 -8.84 1.51 -0.99
CA GLN A 358 -8.63 0.09 -0.71
C GLN A 358 -8.92 -0.75 -1.95
N LEU A 359 -7.91 -1.43 -2.49
CA LEU A 359 -8.05 -2.25 -3.68
C LEU A 359 -8.24 -3.73 -3.32
N SER A 360 -9.49 -4.18 -3.32
CA SER A 360 -9.90 -5.59 -3.11
C SER A 360 -11.05 -6.03 -4.03
N ASP A 361 -11.34 -7.33 -4.11
CA ASP A 361 -12.36 -7.86 -5.04
C ASP A 361 -13.79 -7.38 -4.74
N HIS A 362 -14.08 -6.98 -3.49
CA HIS A 362 -15.39 -6.52 -3.03
C HIS A 362 -15.36 -5.06 -2.55
N THR A 363 -14.37 -4.30 -3.01
CA THR A 363 -14.23 -2.89 -2.65
C THR A 363 -15.21 -1.99 -3.41
N ARG A 364 -15.52 -0.85 -2.80
CA ARG A 364 -16.28 0.27 -3.37
C ARG A 364 -15.35 1.46 -3.65
N SER A 365 -14.06 1.21 -3.85
CA SER A 365 -13.01 2.23 -3.97
C SER A 365 -13.23 3.25 -5.09
N GLU A 366 -13.92 2.88 -6.16
CA GLU A 366 -14.27 3.79 -7.27
C GLU A 366 -15.17 4.96 -6.83
N LYS A 367 -15.77 4.89 -5.63
CA LYS A 367 -16.54 6.00 -5.05
C LYS A 367 -15.67 7.03 -4.32
N CYS A 368 -14.37 6.76 -4.16
CA CYS A 368 -13.47 7.60 -3.37
C CYS A 368 -12.73 8.67 -4.16
N TYR A 369 -12.80 8.61 -5.48
CA TYR A 369 -12.13 9.53 -6.38
C TYR A 369 -12.99 9.68 -7.64
N LYS A 370 -13.04 10.87 -8.22
CA LYS A 370 -13.70 11.08 -9.52
C LYS A 370 -12.67 10.94 -10.63
N ASP A 371 -11.50 11.54 -10.41
CA ASP A 371 -10.37 11.51 -11.31
C ASP A 371 -9.09 11.06 -10.60
N VAL A 372 -8.08 10.66 -11.38
CA VAL A 372 -6.81 10.17 -10.84
C VAL A 372 -6.05 11.23 -10.04
N SER A 373 -6.34 12.51 -10.24
CA SER A 373 -5.77 13.62 -9.47
C SER A 373 -6.30 13.73 -8.04
N ASP A 374 -7.45 13.11 -7.74
CA ASP A 374 -8.05 13.12 -6.39
C ASP A 374 -7.39 12.08 -5.47
N LEU A 375 -6.62 11.15 -6.04
CA LEU A 375 -5.99 10.04 -5.34
C LEU A 375 -4.81 10.53 -4.50
N LYS A 376 -4.81 10.18 -3.22
CA LYS A 376 -3.70 10.50 -2.30
C LYS A 376 -2.93 9.27 -1.89
N VAL A 377 -3.64 8.22 -1.49
CA VAL A 377 -3.04 6.97 -0.99
C VAL A 377 -3.78 5.77 -1.53
N ILE A 378 -3.04 4.86 -2.16
CA ILE A 378 -3.53 3.59 -2.70
C ILE A 378 -3.10 2.47 -1.75
N HIS A 379 -4.03 1.60 -1.38
CA HIS A 379 -3.79 0.46 -0.51
C HIS A 379 -4.06 -0.85 -1.24
N TRP A 380 -3.01 -1.64 -1.43
CA TRP A 380 -3.06 -2.93 -2.13
C TRP A 380 -3.51 -4.08 -1.21
N ASN A 381 -4.63 -3.88 -0.51
CA ASN A 381 -5.07 -4.77 0.58
C ASN A 381 -5.63 -6.13 0.10
N SER A 382 -5.82 -6.34 -1.20
CA SER A 382 -6.16 -7.66 -1.74
C SER A 382 -5.01 -8.66 -1.61
N PRO A 383 -5.27 -9.94 -1.31
CA PRO A 383 -4.29 -11.01 -1.53
C PRO A 383 -3.80 -11.11 -2.98
N LYS A 384 -4.62 -10.64 -3.94
CA LYS A 384 -4.25 -10.58 -5.37
C LYS A 384 -3.33 -9.41 -5.70
N LYS A 385 -3.12 -8.46 -4.77
CA LYS A 385 -2.29 -7.27 -4.93
C LYS A 385 -2.58 -6.56 -6.26
N LEU A 386 -1.57 -6.44 -7.12
CA LEU A 386 -1.64 -5.79 -8.43
C LEU A 386 -2.61 -6.47 -9.41
N ARG A 387 -3.08 -7.70 -9.13
CA ARG A 387 -3.98 -8.47 -10.01
C ARG A 387 -5.46 -8.23 -9.72
N VAL A 388 -5.79 -7.38 -8.74
CA VAL A 388 -7.18 -6.96 -8.47
C VAL A 388 -7.79 -6.28 -9.69
N LYS A 389 -9.08 -6.50 -9.94
CA LYS A 389 -9.80 -5.82 -11.02
C LYS A 389 -10.31 -4.48 -10.51
N ASN A 390 -10.00 -3.41 -11.23
CA ASN A 390 -10.52 -2.06 -10.97
C ASN A 390 -10.52 -1.28 -12.29
N LYS A 391 -11.50 -0.38 -12.49
CA LYS A 391 -11.57 0.45 -13.70
C LYS A 391 -10.28 1.23 -13.99
N HIS A 392 -9.59 1.68 -12.96
CA HIS A 392 -8.36 2.47 -13.04
C HIS A 392 -7.09 1.66 -12.70
N VAL A 393 -7.16 0.33 -12.77
CA VAL A 393 -6.07 -0.56 -12.33
C VAL A 393 -4.75 -0.30 -13.06
N GLU A 394 -4.78 0.06 -14.35
CA GLU A 394 -3.57 0.35 -15.12
C GLU A 394 -2.83 1.57 -14.58
N PHE A 395 -3.56 2.63 -14.18
CA PHE A 395 -2.96 3.79 -13.54
C PHE A 395 -2.31 3.41 -12.21
N PHE A 396 -3.02 2.66 -11.35
CA PHE A 396 -2.49 2.21 -10.07
C PHE A 396 -1.23 1.35 -10.24
N ARG A 397 -1.25 0.41 -11.19
CA ARG A 397 -0.10 -0.45 -11.51
C ARG A 397 1.09 0.36 -11.98
N ASN A 398 0.88 1.33 -12.88
CA ASN A 398 1.95 2.18 -13.37
C ASN A 398 2.55 3.03 -12.24
N LEU A 399 1.74 3.54 -11.32
CA LEU A 399 2.22 4.25 -10.14
C LEU A 399 3.06 3.34 -9.23
N TYR A 400 2.58 2.13 -8.92
CA TYR A 400 3.34 1.16 -8.12
C TYR A 400 4.67 0.79 -8.81
N LEU A 401 4.62 0.44 -10.10
CA LEU A 401 5.81 0.08 -10.87
C LEU A 401 6.81 1.23 -10.94
N THR A 402 6.35 2.49 -11.05
CA THR A 402 7.25 3.66 -11.00
C THR A 402 8.11 3.65 -9.74
N PHE A 403 7.52 3.39 -8.57
CA PHE A 403 8.27 3.38 -7.30
C PHE A 403 9.00 2.07 -7.02
N LEU A 404 8.49 0.94 -7.52
CA LEU A 404 9.22 -0.33 -7.50
C LEU A 404 10.59 -0.16 -8.19
N GLU A 405 10.60 0.53 -9.33
CA GLU A 405 11.76 0.73 -10.21
C GLU A 405 12.61 1.94 -9.86
N TYR A 406 12.09 2.84 -9.04
CA TYR A 406 12.76 4.09 -8.72
C TYR A 406 14.11 3.83 -8.06
N ASP A 407 15.19 4.39 -8.63
CA ASP A 407 16.54 4.25 -8.06
C ASP A 407 16.64 5.07 -6.76
N GLY A 408 16.88 4.39 -5.65
CA GLY A 408 17.02 5.02 -4.33
C GLY A 408 18.17 6.02 -4.25
N ASN A 409 19.20 5.91 -5.12
CA ASN A 409 20.28 6.89 -5.16
C ASN A 409 19.81 8.29 -5.57
N LEU A 410 18.70 8.38 -6.31
CA LEU A 410 18.10 9.67 -6.69
C LEU A 410 17.49 10.41 -5.49
N LEU A 411 17.27 9.72 -4.37
CA LEU A 411 16.72 10.28 -3.13
C LEU A 411 17.77 11.02 -2.28
N ARG A 412 19.07 10.93 -2.63
CA ARG A 412 20.18 11.61 -1.94
C ARG A 412 20.14 13.13 -2.06
N ARG A 413 19.40 13.65 -3.04
CA ARG A 413 19.33 15.09 -3.27
C ARG A 413 18.61 15.76 -2.12
N GLU A 414 19.23 16.80 -1.57
CA GLU A 414 18.55 17.68 -0.63
C GLU A 414 17.39 18.41 -1.33
N LEU A 415 16.21 18.33 -0.74
CA LEU A 415 14.97 18.90 -1.30
C LEU A 415 14.60 20.22 -0.62
N PHE A 416 14.95 20.37 0.66
CA PHE A 416 14.67 21.52 1.50
C PHE A 416 15.72 21.58 2.62
N GLY A 417 16.18 22.80 2.94
CA GLY A 417 17.05 23.03 4.10
C GLY A 417 16.24 23.31 5.36
N CYS A 418 16.67 22.67 6.45
CA CYS A 418 16.22 22.90 7.83
C CYS A 418 17.46 23.02 8.73
N PRO A 419 17.43 23.87 9.77
CA PRO A 419 18.53 23.96 10.73
C PRO A 419 18.77 22.59 11.35
N SER A 420 20.02 22.15 11.39
CA SER A 420 20.37 20.89 12.04
C SER A 420 20.41 21.10 13.55
N GLU A 421 20.11 20.07 14.35
CA GLU A 421 20.32 20.13 15.82
C GLU A 421 21.79 20.42 16.18
N THR A 422 22.72 20.12 15.26
CA THR A 422 24.14 20.45 15.39
C THR A 422 24.46 21.93 15.22
N ASP A 423 23.62 22.72 14.54
CA ASP A 423 23.86 24.15 14.34
C ASP A 423 23.64 24.97 15.62
N HIS A 424 22.81 24.49 16.55
CA HIS A 424 22.58 25.15 17.85
C HIS A 424 23.71 24.93 18.86
N ASN A 425 24.54 23.88 18.69
CA ASN A 425 25.68 23.63 19.56
C ASN A 425 26.96 24.35 19.11
N SER A 426 27.02 24.85 17.88
CA SER A 426 28.14 25.65 17.38
C SER A 426 28.04 27.14 17.71
N GLU A 427 26.84 27.68 17.96
CA GLU A 427 26.67 29.08 18.39
C GLU A 427 26.99 29.29 19.88
N ASN A 428 26.86 28.28 20.72
CA ASN A 428 27.17 28.35 22.17
C ASN A 428 28.64 28.06 22.53
N ALA A 429 29.50 27.79 21.55
CA ALA A 429 30.93 27.46 21.77
C ALA A 429 31.90 28.59 21.37
N SER A 430 31.40 29.81 21.17
CA SER A 430 32.20 30.96 20.73
C SER A 430 32.40 32.03 21.81
N ASP A 431 32.72 31.63 23.04
CA ASP A 431 33.26 32.57 24.04
C ASP A 431 34.12 31.89 25.11
N VAL A 432 35.30 31.36 24.72
CA VAL A 432 36.45 31.25 25.63
C VAL A 432 37.73 31.43 24.80
N GLY A 433 38.42 32.55 25.02
CA GLY A 433 39.70 32.87 24.38
C GLY A 433 40.87 31.99 24.84
N GLY A 434 41.71 31.57 23.88
CA GLY A 434 42.98 30.90 24.11
C GLY A 434 43.74 30.69 22.78
N PRO A 435 45.09 30.76 22.75
CA PRO A 435 45.83 31.18 21.56
C PRO A 435 46.00 30.09 20.49
N ALA A 436 46.10 30.55 19.25
CA ALA A 436 46.21 29.75 18.04
C ALA A 436 47.51 28.93 17.96
N VAL A 437 47.38 27.64 17.65
CA VAL A 437 48.47 26.74 17.23
C VAL A 437 48.24 26.41 15.74
N PRO A 438 49.24 26.55 14.85
CA PRO A 438 49.06 26.32 13.42
C PRO A 438 48.99 24.82 13.09
N PRO A 439 48.22 24.40 12.06
CA PRO A 439 48.07 22.98 11.74
C PRO A 439 49.27 22.42 10.98
N LEU A 440 49.75 21.26 11.42
CA LEU A 440 50.71 20.41 10.71
C LEU A 440 50.10 19.93 9.38
N ARG A 441 50.78 20.21 8.27
CA ARG A 441 50.55 19.57 6.97
C ARG A 441 51.04 18.13 7.01
N SER A 442 50.14 17.14 7.03
CA SER A 442 50.46 15.77 6.64
C SER A 442 50.24 15.59 5.13
N ARG A 443 51.33 15.39 4.40
CA ARG A 443 51.34 14.95 3.01
C ARG A 443 50.98 13.46 2.97
N LEU A 444 49.81 13.12 2.41
CA LEU A 444 49.53 11.77 1.93
C LEU A 444 49.32 11.82 0.42
N ARG A 445 50.21 11.11 -0.29
CA ARG A 445 50.24 10.97 -1.74
C ARG A 445 49.01 10.19 -2.20
N ARG A 446 48.30 10.68 -3.22
CA ARG A 446 47.33 9.89 -4.00
C ARG A 446 48.09 8.86 -4.84
N ALA A 447 47.63 7.62 -4.81
CA ALA A 447 47.89 6.64 -5.86
C ALA A 447 46.89 6.87 -7.00
N ASP A 448 47.40 6.86 -8.23
CA ASP A 448 46.66 6.95 -9.48
C ASP A 448 45.96 5.63 -9.82
N GLU A 449 44.71 5.69 -10.27
CA GLU A 449 44.08 4.64 -11.10
C GLU A 449 43.19 5.28 -12.19
N PRO A 450 43.03 4.63 -13.35
CA PRO A 450 42.80 5.30 -14.63
C PRO A 450 41.33 5.63 -14.90
N ARG A 451 41.08 6.85 -15.38
CA ARG A 451 39.78 7.29 -15.91
C ARG A 451 39.52 6.68 -17.29
N GLN A 452 38.59 5.73 -17.38
CA GLN A 452 37.89 5.45 -18.64
C GLN A 452 36.88 6.56 -18.93
N ARG A 453 37.04 7.15 -20.11
CA ARG A 453 36.32 8.32 -20.60
C ARG A 453 35.09 7.86 -21.38
N TRP A 454 33.90 7.93 -20.78
CA TRP A 454 32.63 7.89 -21.51
C TRP A 454 32.07 9.31 -21.64
N LEU A 455 32.07 9.82 -22.87
CA LEU A 455 31.44 11.09 -23.24
C LEU A 455 29.93 10.89 -23.40
N PRO A 456 29.06 11.68 -22.74
CA PRO A 456 27.69 11.85 -23.17
C PRO A 456 27.56 13.05 -24.10
N HIS A 457 26.78 12.86 -25.17
CA HIS A 457 26.41 13.89 -26.12
C HIS A 457 25.71 15.08 -25.45
N ARG A 458 26.14 16.25 -25.91
CA ARG A 458 25.67 17.61 -25.60
C ARG A 458 24.18 17.76 -25.94
N LEU A 459 23.32 17.97 -24.93
CA LEU A 459 21.98 18.54 -25.11
C LEU A 459 21.97 19.95 -24.50
N GLN A 460 21.49 20.89 -25.30
CA GLN A 460 21.58 22.33 -25.09
C GLN A 460 20.78 22.81 -23.86
N ARG A 461 21.33 23.83 -23.20
CA ARG A 461 20.71 24.62 -22.13
C ARG A 461 19.43 25.30 -22.64
N GLY A 462 18.32 25.08 -21.96
CA GLY A 462 17.17 25.99 -21.91
C GLY A 462 17.14 26.70 -20.56
N SER A 463 16.95 28.02 -20.59
CA SER A 463 16.90 28.94 -19.45
C SER A 463 15.82 28.59 -18.41
N VAL A 464 16.20 28.60 -17.13
CA VAL A 464 15.29 28.44 -15.98
C VAL A 464 14.80 29.82 -15.53
N LEU A 465 13.49 30.06 -15.60
CA LEU A 465 12.80 31.15 -14.91
C LEU A 465 12.21 30.63 -13.58
N PRO A 466 12.19 31.43 -12.49
CA PRO A 466 11.68 30.98 -11.20
C PRO A 466 10.15 30.89 -11.20
N ARG A 467 9.60 29.74 -10.84
CA ARG A 467 8.16 29.55 -10.61
C ARG A 467 7.78 30.08 -9.22
N LYS A 468 6.90 31.08 -9.17
CA LYS A 468 6.16 31.47 -7.96
C LYS A 468 5.16 30.36 -7.56
N PRO A 469 4.82 30.20 -6.27
CA PRO A 469 3.86 29.20 -5.82
C PRO A 469 2.46 29.55 -6.32
N ALA A 470 1.81 28.59 -6.99
CA ALA A 470 0.43 28.69 -7.39
C ALA A 470 -0.48 28.33 -6.21
N ALA A 471 -1.34 29.25 -5.79
CA ALA A 471 -2.52 28.92 -5.00
C ALA A 471 -3.52 28.21 -5.91
N GLN A 472 -3.92 26.98 -5.58
CA GLN A 472 -4.94 26.25 -6.33
C GLN A 472 -6.31 26.39 -5.65
N CYS A 473 -7.21 27.08 -6.34
CA CYS A 473 -8.67 26.94 -6.20
C CYS A 473 -9.21 26.44 -7.55
N GLY A 474 -9.87 25.28 -7.60
CA GLY A 474 -10.74 24.90 -8.72
C GLY A 474 -12.09 25.62 -8.59
N HIS A 475 -12.88 25.93 -9.62
CA HIS A 475 -12.99 25.44 -10.99
C HIS A 475 -13.59 26.52 -11.90
N ALA A 476 -13.23 26.54 -13.19
CA ALA A 476 -14.15 26.66 -14.33
C ALA A 476 -13.44 26.21 -15.61
N ALA A 477 -14.16 25.48 -16.45
CA ALA A 477 -13.66 24.84 -17.67
C ALA A 477 -13.17 25.86 -18.72
N GLY A 478 -12.01 25.58 -19.31
CA GLY A 478 -11.50 26.21 -20.51
C GLY A 478 -10.56 25.25 -21.22
N GLN A 479 -11.06 24.61 -22.28
CA GLN A 479 -10.31 23.71 -23.14
C GLN A 479 -9.08 24.41 -23.71
N HIS A 480 -7.88 23.87 -23.50
CA HIS A 480 -6.72 24.06 -24.39
C HIS A 480 -5.92 22.74 -24.43
N SER A 481 -6.18 21.92 -25.45
CA SER A 481 -5.37 20.74 -25.78
C SER A 481 -4.06 21.20 -26.42
N ILE A 482 -2.92 20.95 -25.76
CA ILE A 482 -1.61 21.02 -26.41
C ILE A 482 -1.36 19.67 -27.10
N HIS A 483 -1.61 19.63 -28.40
CA HIS A 483 -1.25 18.51 -29.27
C HIS A 483 0.28 18.45 -29.44
N VAL A 484 0.94 17.44 -28.86
CA VAL A 484 2.30 17.05 -29.27
C VAL A 484 2.17 16.03 -30.39
N SER A 485 2.41 16.46 -31.62
CA SER A 485 2.38 15.63 -32.82
C SER A 485 3.71 14.87 -32.97
N VAL A 486 3.69 13.56 -32.72
CA VAL A 486 4.79 12.66 -33.12
C VAL A 486 4.49 12.19 -34.56
N ARG A 487 5.15 12.79 -35.54
CA ARG A 487 5.09 12.33 -36.94
C ARG A 487 6.06 11.16 -37.13
N HIS A 488 5.53 9.94 -37.28
CA HIS A 488 6.22 8.87 -37.98
C HIS A 488 5.85 8.90 -39.47
N ARG A 489 6.86 9.11 -40.32
CA ARG A 489 6.75 8.92 -41.78
C ARG A 489 6.87 7.42 -42.10
N LEU A 490 5.90 6.88 -42.82
CA LEU A 490 6.06 5.67 -43.62
C LEU A 490 5.47 5.93 -45.02
N PRO A 491 6.01 5.31 -46.10
CA PRO A 491 5.78 5.76 -47.48
C PRO A 491 4.50 5.20 -48.11
N ALA A 492 3.99 5.94 -49.09
CA ALA A 492 2.82 5.65 -49.89
C ALA A 492 3.04 4.50 -50.90
N HIS A 493 1.99 3.70 -51.15
CA HIS A 493 1.40 3.41 -52.47
C HIS A 493 0.32 2.32 -52.35
N VAL A 494 -0.86 2.56 -52.96
CA VAL A 494 -1.65 1.68 -53.86
C VAL A 494 -3.13 2.15 -53.86
N ARG A 495 -3.67 2.29 -55.08
CA ARG A 495 -4.98 2.87 -55.48
C ARG A 495 -6.18 1.94 -55.20
N PRO A 496 -7.42 2.46 -55.13
CA PRO A 496 -8.63 1.68 -54.86
C PRO A 496 -9.22 1.06 -56.13
N LEU A 497 -9.83 -0.14 -56.02
CA LEU A 497 -10.52 -0.85 -57.09
C LEU A 497 -12.03 -0.92 -56.86
N ARG A 498 -12.76 -0.77 -57.97
CA ARG A 498 -14.20 -0.52 -58.13
C ARG A 498 -15.08 -1.70 -57.70
N ILE A 499 -16.27 -1.36 -57.20
CA ILE A 499 -17.42 -2.25 -56.96
C ILE A 499 -18.21 -2.42 -58.27
N PRO A 500 -18.68 -3.62 -58.63
CA PRO A 500 -19.77 -3.82 -59.58
C PRO A 500 -21.12 -4.01 -58.89
N GLN A 501 -22.12 -3.24 -59.31
CA GLN A 501 -23.55 -3.43 -59.04
C GLN A 501 -24.08 -4.63 -59.84
N VAL A 502 -25.01 -5.45 -59.27
CA VAL A 502 -26.09 -6.11 -60.04
C VAL A 502 -27.31 -6.46 -59.16
N ARG A 503 -28.44 -5.83 -59.54
CA ARG A 503 -29.88 -6.23 -59.58
C ARG A 503 -30.68 -6.65 -58.33
N HIS A 504 -31.77 -5.90 -58.13
CA HIS A 504 -32.97 -6.22 -57.35
C HIS A 504 -34.02 -6.99 -58.19
N SER A 505 -34.78 -7.88 -57.53
CA SER A 505 -36.16 -8.28 -57.84
C SER A 505 -36.77 -9.09 -56.66
N PRO A 506 -38.12 -9.19 -56.52
CA PRO A 506 -38.81 -8.76 -55.30
C PRO A 506 -39.51 -9.85 -54.43
N VAL A 507 -39.74 -9.45 -53.16
CA VAL A 507 -40.88 -9.68 -52.23
C VAL A 507 -41.64 -11.03 -52.26
N ALA A 508 -41.69 -11.70 -51.10
CA ALA A 508 -42.88 -12.46 -50.65
C ALA A 508 -42.96 -12.60 -49.10
N SER A 509 -44.06 -12.06 -48.57
CA SER A 509 -44.85 -12.36 -47.36
C SER A 509 -44.44 -13.44 -46.33
N ALA A 510 -44.60 -13.04 -45.05
CA ALA A 510 -44.62 -13.86 -43.84
C ALA A 510 -45.79 -14.88 -43.76
N PRO A 511 -45.70 -15.85 -42.83
CA PRO A 511 -46.80 -16.03 -41.88
C PRO A 511 -46.38 -16.24 -40.41
N ARG A 512 -47.39 -16.06 -39.55
CA ARG A 512 -47.42 -16.03 -38.08
C ARG A 512 -47.30 -17.44 -37.43
N LYS A 513 -46.74 -17.46 -36.21
CA LYS A 513 -47.08 -18.17 -34.93
C LYS A 513 -47.71 -19.59 -34.99
N PRO A 514 -47.43 -20.50 -34.02
CA PRO A 514 -47.82 -20.26 -32.62
C PRO A 514 -46.95 -20.83 -31.48
N SER A 515 -47.36 -20.39 -30.30
CA SER A 515 -47.08 -20.79 -28.91
C SER A 515 -47.07 -22.28 -28.63
N GLN A 516 -46.27 -22.70 -27.63
CA GLN A 516 -46.68 -23.69 -26.64
C GLN A 516 -45.85 -23.60 -25.36
N ASP A 517 -46.56 -23.79 -24.26
CA ASP A 517 -46.16 -23.74 -22.86
C ASP A 517 -45.23 -24.90 -22.44
N PHE A 518 -44.34 -24.64 -21.47
CA PHE A 518 -44.23 -25.35 -20.18
C PHE A 518 -43.24 -24.64 -19.25
#